data_AF-A0A3P8D0U2-F1
#
_entry.id   AF-A0A3P8D0U2-F1
#
_cell.length_a   1.000
_cell.length_b   1.000
_cell.length_c   1.000
_cell.angle_alpha   90.00
_cell.angle_beta   90.00
_cell.angle_gamma   90.00
#
_symmetry.space_group_name_H-M   'P 1'
#
loop_
_entity.id
_entity.type
_entity.pdbx_description
1 polymer ?
#
loop_
_entity_poly.entity_id
_entity_poly.type
_entity_poly.pdbx_seq_one_letter_code
_entity_poly.pdbx_strand_id
1 'polypeptide(L)'
;MRLALVLAVIYTTTSMPMLKQKSSESSESDEDDDGEKWACGTDAFTMYLSENQIELDCPHLKKNVNQCCIRHDNCYDDQLGRKHCDETFCSCLDVATKGSEVCNTENAPLFCGMVQQFGAEAYRRSGNHTDLNETIADELQEIANVTANITASHSSNDTDYDYESTVRMRLALVLAVISITTSMPTVKQKTFESSESEEDDDNEKWACGTDAFTMYLSKKKIEMSCPHLKKGVNQCCIRHDHCYDDQLGQKYCDETFCSCLDVSSQGLLYTT
;
A
#
# COMPACT_ATOMS: atom_id res chain seq x y z
N MET A 1 8.35 12.22 -20.64
CA MET A 1 7.09 12.79 -20.12
C MET A 1 6.26 11.84 -19.27
N ARG A 2 6.38 10.50 -19.38
CA ARG A 2 5.65 9.55 -18.49
C ARG A 2 6.26 9.37 -17.08
N LEU A 3 7.55 9.73 -16.89
CA LEU A 3 8.24 9.63 -15.60
C LEU A 3 7.76 10.63 -14.52
N ALA A 4 7.30 11.81 -14.93
CA ALA A 4 6.91 12.87 -14.00
C ALA A 4 5.57 12.62 -13.29
N LEU A 5 4.68 11.80 -13.89
CA LEU A 5 3.37 11.48 -13.32
C LEU A 5 3.47 10.43 -12.20
N VAL A 6 4.40 9.47 -12.30
CA VAL A 6 4.50 8.36 -11.32
C VAL A 6 5.04 8.85 -9.97
N LEU A 7 5.93 9.84 -9.95
CA LEU A 7 6.50 10.38 -8.71
C LEU A 7 5.58 11.44 -8.04
N ALA A 8 4.74 12.15 -8.80
CA ALA A 8 3.81 13.14 -8.26
C ALA A 8 2.59 12.52 -7.53
N VAL A 9 2.20 11.29 -7.87
CA VAL A 9 1.09 10.58 -7.22
C VAL A 9 1.45 10.12 -5.80
N ILE A 10 2.73 9.88 -5.50
CA ILE A 10 3.17 9.42 -4.18
C ILE A 10 3.23 10.58 -3.16
N TYR A 11 3.49 11.82 -3.60
CA TYR A 11 3.72 12.96 -2.68
C TYR A 11 2.49 13.84 -2.42
N THR A 12 1.40 13.70 -3.18
CA THR A 12 0.22 14.57 -3.04
C THR A 12 -0.89 14.01 -2.13
N THR A 13 -0.71 12.83 -1.53
CA THR A 13 -1.77 12.16 -0.73
C THR A 13 -1.82 12.53 0.75
N THR A 14 -1.13 13.59 1.22
CA THR A 14 -1.39 14.13 2.57
C THR A 14 -2.74 14.88 2.68
N SER A 15 -3.49 14.99 1.57
CA SER A 15 -4.91 15.33 1.59
C SER A 15 -5.69 14.32 0.76
N MET A 16 -5.92 13.12 1.30
CA MET A 16 -6.90 12.21 0.70
C MET A 16 -8.27 12.89 0.71
N PRO A 17 -9.04 12.85 -0.39
CA PRO A 17 -10.43 13.29 -0.35
C PRO A 17 -11.18 12.40 0.65
N MET A 18 -11.82 13.03 1.64
CA MET A 18 -12.77 12.32 2.50
C MET A 18 -13.81 11.64 1.61
N LEU A 19 -13.92 10.32 1.74
CA LEU A 19 -15.03 9.56 1.18
C LEU A 19 -16.33 10.25 1.59
N LYS A 20 -17.03 10.76 0.59
CA LYS A 20 -18.34 11.39 0.75
C LYS A 20 -19.30 10.30 1.23
N GLN A 21 -19.62 10.29 2.53
CA GLN A 21 -20.79 9.59 3.05
C GLN A 21 -22.01 10.16 2.32
N LYS A 22 -22.50 9.44 1.31
CA LYS A 22 -23.77 9.74 0.67
C LYS A 22 -24.85 9.09 1.53
N SER A 23 -25.45 9.91 2.39
CA SER A 23 -26.73 9.60 3.02
C SER A 23 -27.77 9.31 1.94
N SER A 24 -28.65 8.37 2.29
CA SER A 24 -29.83 7.91 1.58
C SER A 24 -30.71 9.00 0.95
N GLU A 25 -31.47 8.56 -0.05
CA GLU A 25 -32.60 9.19 -0.76
C GLU A 25 -32.29 10.13 -1.93
N SER A 26 -32.24 9.55 -3.14
CA SER A 26 -33.29 9.81 -4.15
C SER A 26 -33.12 8.83 -5.32
N SER A 27 -34.19 8.12 -5.61
CA SER A 27 -34.38 7.21 -6.74
C SER A 27 -34.39 7.95 -8.07
N GLU A 28 -33.34 7.79 -8.87
CA GLU A 28 -33.42 7.96 -10.33
C GLU A 28 -32.61 6.82 -10.96
N SER A 29 -33.26 6.15 -11.90
CA SER A 29 -32.82 4.96 -12.61
C SER A 29 -31.80 5.35 -13.68
N ASP A 30 -30.53 5.10 -13.41
CA ASP A 30 -29.47 5.07 -14.42
C ASP A 30 -29.07 3.61 -14.63
N GLU A 31 -28.99 3.21 -15.90
CA GLU A 31 -28.61 1.86 -16.32
C GLU A 31 -27.28 1.46 -15.68
N ASP A 32 -27.34 0.46 -14.81
CA ASP A 32 -26.22 -0.08 -14.05
C ASP A 32 -25.12 -0.56 -15.01
N ASP A 33 -24.10 0.28 -15.24
CA ASP A 33 -22.76 -0.18 -15.56
C ASP A 33 -22.28 -0.93 -14.32
N ASP A 34 -22.57 -2.23 -14.29
CA ASP A 34 -22.26 -3.20 -13.25
C ASP A 34 -20.76 -3.51 -13.20
N GLY A 35 -19.94 -2.46 -13.29
CA GLY A 35 -18.50 -2.49 -13.16
C GLY A 35 -18.12 -3.27 -11.91
N GLU A 36 -17.61 -4.48 -12.13
CA GLU A 36 -17.20 -5.39 -11.07
C GLU A 36 -16.25 -4.66 -10.11
N LYS A 37 -16.63 -4.63 -8.83
CA LYS A 37 -15.89 -3.92 -7.79
C LYS A 37 -14.43 -4.37 -7.80
N TRP A 38 -13.52 -3.40 -7.76
CA TRP A 38 -12.09 -3.69 -7.66
C TRP A 38 -11.78 -4.45 -6.36
N ALA A 39 -11.05 -5.56 -6.47
CA ALA A 39 -10.76 -6.49 -5.36
C ALA A 39 -9.28 -6.52 -4.98
N CYS A 40 -8.37 -6.03 -5.83
CA CYS A 40 -6.93 -6.15 -5.57
C CYS A 40 -6.47 -5.24 -4.42
N GLY A 41 -6.46 -5.72 -3.18
CA GLY A 41 -5.94 -4.98 -2.03
C GLY A 41 -6.55 -5.44 -0.71
N THR A 42 -5.93 -5.08 0.41
CA THR A 42 -6.40 -5.49 1.74
C THR A 42 -7.24 -4.43 2.45
N ASP A 43 -7.17 -3.19 1.97
CA ASP A 43 -7.82 -2.01 2.53
C ASP A 43 -8.06 -0.97 1.42
N ALA A 44 -8.85 0.06 1.72
CA ALA A 44 -9.24 1.07 0.73
C ALA A 44 -8.04 1.78 0.07
N PHE A 45 -6.94 1.97 0.80
CA PHE A 45 -5.76 2.64 0.26
C PHE A 45 -5.01 1.76 -0.73
N THR A 46 -4.73 0.50 -0.36
CA THR A 46 -4.05 -0.46 -1.23
C THR A 46 -4.90 -0.84 -2.45
N MET A 47 -6.22 -0.92 -2.29
CA MET A 47 -7.16 -1.08 -3.40
C MET A 47 -7.11 0.10 -4.38
N TYR A 48 -7.17 1.33 -3.87
CA TYR A 48 -7.07 2.54 -4.70
C TYR A 48 -5.74 2.59 -5.47
N LEU A 49 -4.62 2.33 -4.81
CA LEU A 49 -3.30 2.34 -5.45
C LEU A 49 -3.19 1.31 -6.58
N SER A 50 -3.60 0.07 -6.32
CA SER A 50 -3.50 -1.00 -7.32
C SER A 50 -4.45 -0.76 -8.49
N GLU A 51 -5.65 -0.22 -8.25
CA GLU A 51 -6.60 0.13 -9.29
C GLU A 51 -6.03 1.21 -10.22
N ASN A 52 -5.54 2.30 -9.64
CA ASN A 52 -4.96 3.40 -10.39
C ASN A 52 -3.72 2.97 -11.19
N GLN A 53 -2.88 2.10 -10.64
CA GLN A 53 -1.71 1.59 -11.37
C GLN A 53 -2.14 0.85 -12.66
N ILE A 54 -3.15 -0.01 -12.57
CA ILE A 54 -3.66 -0.77 -13.72
C ILE A 54 -4.44 0.13 -14.68
N GLU A 55 -5.22 1.07 -14.18
CA GLU A 55 -5.97 2.01 -15.00
C GLU A 55 -5.06 2.95 -15.81
N LEU A 56 -3.92 3.34 -15.26
CA LEU A 56 -2.92 4.16 -15.96
C LEU A 56 -2.13 3.37 -17.01
N ASP A 57 -1.68 2.16 -16.67
CA ASP A 57 -0.76 1.41 -17.54
C ASP A 57 -1.46 0.50 -18.55
N CYS A 58 -2.56 -0.15 -18.14
CA CYS A 58 -3.29 -1.11 -18.97
C CYS A 58 -4.79 -1.14 -18.63
N PRO A 59 -5.54 -0.05 -18.90
CA PRO A 59 -6.97 0.03 -18.56
C PRO A 59 -7.80 -1.06 -19.24
N HIS A 60 -7.41 -1.48 -20.45
CA HIS A 60 -8.06 -2.57 -21.19
C HIS A 60 -7.90 -3.96 -20.54
N LEU A 61 -6.98 -4.13 -19.58
CA LEU A 61 -6.77 -5.37 -18.83
C LEU A 61 -7.34 -5.32 -17.42
N LYS A 62 -7.93 -4.19 -16.99
CA LYS A 62 -8.46 -3.97 -15.64
C LYS A 62 -9.35 -5.14 -15.18
N LYS A 63 -10.33 -5.53 -16.00
CA LYS A 63 -11.22 -6.66 -15.68
C LYS A 63 -10.47 -7.98 -15.52
N ASN A 64 -9.52 -8.30 -16.41
CA ASN A 64 -8.76 -9.55 -16.36
C ASN A 64 -7.85 -9.62 -15.13
N VAL A 65 -7.22 -8.50 -14.77
CA VAL A 65 -6.38 -8.41 -13.56
C VAL A 65 -7.25 -8.53 -12.31
N ASN A 66 -8.41 -7.85 -12.27
CA ASN A 66 -9.32 -7.93 -11.13
C ASN A 66 -9.81 -9.37 -10.87
N GLN A 67 -10.09 -10.11 -11.94
CA GLN A 67 -10.46 -11.54 -11.86
C GLN A 67 -9.38 -12.41 -11.21
N CYS A 68 -8.09 -12.06 -11.36
CA CYS A 68 -7.02 -12.74 -10.63
C CYS A 68 -7.08 -12.46 -9.13
N CYS A 69 -7.40 -11.22 -8.74
CA CYS A 69 -7.50 -10.83 -7.34
C CYS A 69 -8.70 -11.49 -6.66
N ILE A 70 -9.87 -11.50 -7.31
CA ILE A 70 -11.06 -12.20 -6.79
C ILE A 70 -10.76 -13.69 -6.54
N ARG A 71 -10.07 -14.35 -7.47
CA ARG A 71 -9.69 -15.76 -7.30
C ARG A 71 -8.66 -15.96 -6.19
N HIS A 72 -7.76 -15.00 -5.98
CA HIS A 72 -6.76 -15.05 -4.91
C HIS A 72 -7.42 -14.88 -3.54
N ASP A 73 -8.32 -13.90 -3.40
CA ASP A 73 -9.09 -13.67 -2.18
C ASP A 73 -9.95 -14.89 -1.84
N ASN A 74 -10.64 -15.48 -2.82
CA ASN A 74 -11.39 -16.73 -2.60
C ASN A 74 -10.48 -17.90 -2.17
N CYS A 75 -9.30 -18.03 -2.77
CA CYS A 75 -8.32 -19.06 -2.36
C CYS A 75 -7.83 -18.85 -0.93
N TYR A 76 -7.69 -17.59 -0.51
CA TYR A 76 -7.38 -17.19 0.85
C TYR A 76 -8.54 -17.55 1.79
N ASP A 77 -9.78 -17.18 1.47
CA ASP A 77 -10.97 -17.52 2.26
C ASP A 77 -11.14 -19.04 2.43
N ASP A 78 -10.89 -19.81 1.37
CA ASP A 78 -10.92 -21.28 1.36
C ASP A 78 -9.71 -21.92 2.07
N GLN A 79 -8.75 -21.12 2.52
CA GLN A 79 -7.55 -21.56 3.25
C GLN A 79 -6.77 -22.68 2.54
N LEU A 80 -6.64 -22.61 1.21
CA LEU A 80 -5.98 -23.64 0.39
C LEU A 80 -4.44 -23.65 0.49
N GLY A 81 -3.88 -22.87 1.41
CA GLY A 81 -2.45 -22.70 1.62
C GLY A 81 -1.91 -21.46 0.93
N ARG A 82 -1.38 -20.51 1.71
CA ARG A 82 -0.85 -19.21 1.21
C ARG A 82 0.05 -19.34 -0.01
N LYS A 83 1.07 -20.20 0.07
CA LYS A 83 2.04 -20.38 -1.03
C LYS A 83 1.34 -20.81 -2.32
N HIS A 84 0.37 -21.72 -2.21
CA HIS A 84 -0.40 -22.19 -3.37
C HIS A 84 -1.27 -21.07 -3.97
N CYS A 85 -1.95 -20.31 -3.12
CA CYS A 85 -2.76 -19.17 -3.56
C CYS A 85 -1.91 -18.09 -4.23
N ASP A 86 -0.77 -17.73 -3.64
CA ASP A 86 0.15 -16.72 -4.19
C ASP A 86 0.73 -17.17 -5.54
N GLU A 87 1.19 -18.42 -5.67
CA GLU A 87 1.71 -18.95 -6.95
C GLU A 87 0.63 -19.01 -8.05
N THR A 88 -0.61 -19.35 -7.67
CA THR A 88 -1.76 -19.37 -8.57
C THR A 88 -2.12 -17.96 -9.03
N PHE A 89 -2.10 -16.98 -8.11
CA PHE A 89 -2.30 -15.57 -8.42
C PHE A 89 -1.23 -15.03 -9.37
N CYS A 90 0.05 -15.31 -9.09
CA CYS A 90 1.17 -14.91 -9.97
C CYS A 90 1.00 -15.49 -11.39
N SER A 91 0.63 -16.77 -11.49
CA SER A 91 0.37 -17.42 -12.79
C SER A 91 -0.82 -16.81 -13.52
N CYS A 92 -1.88 -16.45 -12.79
CA CYS A 92 -3.03 -15.75 -13.36
C CYS A 92 -2.63 -14.38 -13.92
N LEU A 93 -1.87 -13.59 -13.15
CA LEU A 93 -1.41 -12.27 -13.58
C LEU A 93 -0.54 -12.35 -14.83
N ASP A 94 0.39 -13.30 -14.93
CA ASP A 94 1.22 -13.49 -16.13
C ASP A 94 0.35 -13.65 -17.38
N VAL A 95 -0.66 -14.53 -17.31
CA VAL A 95 -1.59 -14.77 -18.43
C VAL A 95 -2.47 -13.55 -18.70
N ALA A 96 -3.06 -12.95 -17.66
CA ALA A 96 -3.97 -11.82 -17.77
C ALA A 96 -3.30 -10.57 -18.35
N THR A 97 -2.00 -10.40 -18.10
CA THR A 97 -1.23 -9.23 -18.50
C THR A 97 -0.44 -9.41 -19.80
N LYS A 98 -0.36 -10.64 -20.35
CA LYS A 98 0.44 -10.99 -21.53
C LYS A 98 0.24 -10.08 -22.76
N GLY A 99 -0.91 -9.44 -22.89
CA GLY A 99 -1.21 -8.47 -23.96
C GLY A 99 -0.57 -7.09 -23.80
N SER A 100 0.06 -6.80 -22.65
CA SER A 100 0.71 -5.52 -22.34
C SER A 100 2.08 -5.77 -21.74
N GLU A 101 3.13 -5.31 -22.42
CA GLU A 101 4.51 -5.46 -21.96
C GLU A 101 4.70 -4.87 -20.56
N VAL A 102 4.29 -3.61 -20.33
CA VAL A 102 4.42 -2.93 -19.03
C VAL A 102 3.70 -3.70 -17.92
N CYS A 103 2.47 -4.15 -18.18
CA CYS A 103 1.73 -4.87 -17.14
C CYS A 103 2.26 -6.28 -16.91
N ASN A 104 2.85 -6.93 -17.92
CA ASN A 104 3.41 -8.26 -17.79
C ASN A 104 4.81 -8.28 -17.16
N THR A 105 5.67 -7.31 -17.50
CA THR A 105 7.07 -7.28 -17.04
C THR A 105 7.29 -6.42 -15.80
N GLU A 106 6.39 -5.47 -15.50
CA GLU A 106 6.50 -4.62 -14.31
C GLU A 106 5.37 -4.89 -13.30
N ASN A 107 4.10 -4.67 -13.68
CA ASN A 107 3.01 -4.65 -12.70
C ASN A 107 2.66 -6.05 -12.17
N ALA A 108 2.61 -7.07 -13.02
CA ALA A 108 2.34 -8.44 -12.60
C ALA A 108 3.43 -8.98 -11.64
N PRO A 109 4.74 -8.84 -11.93
CA PRO A 109 5.79 -9.20 -10.99
C PRO A 109 5.74 -8.39 -9.68
N LEU A 110 5.42 -7.10 -9.75
CA LEU A 110 5.26 -6.27 -8.55
C LEU A 110 4.13 -6.79 -7.65
N PHE A 111 2.95 -7.03 -8.21
CA PHE A 111 1.78 -7.53 -7.47
C PHE A 111 2.04 -8.94 -6.91
N CYS A 112 2.62 -9.82 -7.72
CA CYS A 112 3.05 -11.16 -7.30
C CYS A 112 4.01 -11.10 -6.09
N GLY A 113 5.05 -10.26 -6.18
CA GLY A 113 6.03 -10.11 -5.09
C GLY A 113 5.42 -9.52 -3.82
N MET A 114 4.46 -8.59 -3.95
CA MET A 114 3.77 -8.01 -2.80
C MET A 114 3.00 -9.05 -1.99
N VAL A 115 2.19 -9.90 -2.64
CA VAL A 115 1.40 -10.91 -1.90
C VAL A 115 2.30 -11.97 -1.27
N GLN A 116 3.39 -12.37 -1.95
CA GLN A 116 4.34 -13.33 -1.38
C GLN A 116 5.06 -12.79 -0.15
N GLN A 117 5.44 -11.50 -0.17
CA GLN A 117 6.19 -10.88 0.91
C GLN A 117 5.32 -10.41 2.08
N PHE A 118 4.13 -9.86 1.81
CA PHE A 118 3.30 -9.20 2.82
C PHE A 118 1.92 -9.86 3.03
N GLY A 119 1.53 -10.82 2.19
CA GLY A 119 0.20 -11.44 2.23
C GLY A 119 -0.03 -12.42 3.38
N ALA A 120 0.96 -12.70 4.22
CA ALA A 120 0.82 -13.65 5.34
C ALA A 120 -0.29 -13.29 6.33
N GLU A 121 -0.40 -12.01 6.66
CA GLU A 121 -1.42 -11.55 7.61
C GLU A 121 -2.82 -11.53 6.97
N ALA A 122 -2.92 -11.11 5.71
CA ALA A 122 -4.18 -11.17 4.96
C ALA A 122 -4.71 -12.60 4.86
N TYR A 123 -3.83 -13.56 4.53
CA TYR A 123 -4.17 -14.98 4.49
C TYR A 123 -4.68 -15.48 5.85
N ARG A 124 -3.99 -15.16 6.94
CA ARG A 124 -4.42 -15.58 8.29
C ARG A 124 -5.78 -14.99 8.67
N ARG A 125 -6.03 -13.73 8.30
CA ARG A 125 -7.30 -13.05 8.60
C ARG A 125 -8.47 -13.64 7.82
N SER A 126 -8.28 -14.03 6.57
CA SER A 126 -9.34 -14.64 5.75
C SER A 126 -9.92 -15.92 6.38
N GLY A 127 -9.08 -16.75 6.99
CA GLY A 127 -9.51 -17.98 7.67
C GLY A 127 -10.27 -17.76 8.98
N ASN A 128 -10.14 -16.60 9.63
CA ASN A 128 -10.90 -16.33 10.85
C ASN A 128 -12.38 -16.04 10.57
N HIS A 129 -12.77 -15.81 9.31
CA HIS A 129 -14.17 -15.66 8.93
C HIS A 129 -14.90 -17.00 8.78
N THR A 130 -14.17 -18.08 8.50
CA THR A 130 -14.73 -19.44 8.39
C THR A 130 -15.14 -19.99 9.77
N ASP A 131 -14.34 -19.73 10.80
CA ASP A 131 -14.64 -20.16 12.19
C ASP A 131 -15.85 -19.44 12.78
N LEU A 132 -16.11 -18.18 12.38
CA LEU A 132 -17.28 -17.44 12.84
C LEU A 132 -18.58 -18.01 12.27
N ASN A 133 -18.60 -18.52 11.04
CA ASN A 133 -19.80 -19.16 10.48
C ASN A 133 -20.10 -20.52 11.14
N GLU A 134 -19.07 -21.26 11.55
CA GLU A 134 -19.24 -22.52 12.27
C GLU A 134 -19.68 -22.27 13.72
N THR A 135 -19.10 -21.26 14.38
CA THR A 135 -19.50 -20.83 15.72
C THR A 135 -20.91 -20.22 15.73
N ILE A 136 -21.27 -19.42 14.72
CA ILE A 136 -22.62 -18.87 14.57
C ILE A 136 -23.62 -19.98 14.23
N ALA A 137 -23.26 -21.02 13.49
CA ALA A 137 -24.16 -22.16 13.26
C ALA A 137 -24.45 -22.94 14.56
N ASP A 138 -23.44 -23.15 15.39
CA ASP A 138 -23.59 -23.78 16.71
C ASP A 138 -24.37 -22.88 17.69
N GLU A 139 -24.09 -21.58 17.71
CA GLU A 139 -24.83 -20.59 18.54
C GLU A 139 -26.27 -20.39 18.03
N LEU A 140 -26.53 -20.41 16.72
CA LEU A 140 -27.89 -20.34 16.16
C LEU A 140 -28.70 -21.62 16.46
N GLN A 141 -28.04 -22.77 16.56
CA GLN A 141 -28.69 -24.01 16.98
C GLN A 141 -29.02 -24.00 18.48
N GLU A 142 -28.18 -23.38 19.31
CA GLU A 142 -28.45 -23.14 20.73
C GLU A 142 -29.57 -22.09 20.93
N ILE A 143 -29.54 -20.98 20.19
CA ILE A 143 -30.58 -19.95 20.18
C ILE A 143 -31.91 -20.51 19.66
N ALA A 144 -31.92 -21.38 18.65
CA ALA A 144 -33.15 -22.04 18.18
C ALA A 144 -33.80 -22.90 19.28
N ASN A 145 -32.99 -23.57 20.11
CA ASN A 145 -33.46 -24.35 21.25
C ASN A 145 -33.96 -23.46 22.42
N VAL A 146 -33.39 -22.26 22.58
CA VAL A 146 -33.81 -21.27 23.59
C VAL A 146 -35.05 -20.47 23.14
N THR A 147 -35.16 -20.16 21.84
CA THR A 147 -36.26 -19.35 21.26
C THR A 147 -37.59 -20.10 21.24
N ALA A 148 -37.57 -21.43 21.24
CA ALA A 148 -38.74 -22.27 21.49
C ALA A 148 -39.38 -22.05 22.88
N ASN A 149 -38.65 -21.44 23.84
CA ASN A 149 -39.13 -21.16 25.19
C ASN A 149 -39.40 -19.69 25.50
N ILE A 150 -39.01 -18.74 24.64
CA ILE A 150 -39.02 -17.31 25.00
C ILE A 150 -39.65 -16.46 23.88
N THR A 151 -40.96 -16.60 23.67
CA THR A 151 -41.79 -15.48 23.23
C THR A 151 -41.99 -14.51 24.40
N ALA A 152 -41.00 -13.66 24.69
CA ALA A 152 -41.18 -12.39 25.40
C ALA A 152 -39.88 -11.57 25.47
N SER A 153 -39.97 -10.33 24.98
CA SER A 153 -39.10 -9.16 25.20
C SER A 153 -37.80 -8.99 24.37
N HIS A 154 -37.86 -7.91 23.57
CA HIS A 154 -36.82 -7.11 22.91
C HIS A 154 -35.56 -6.84 23.76
N SER A 155 -34.36 -6.88 23.15
CA SER A 155 -33.71 -5.73 22.45
C SER A 155 -32.23 -6.03 22.19
N SER A 156 -31.79 -5.75 20.96
CA SER A 156 -30.45 -5.91 20.40
C SER A 156 -29.44 -4.86 20.89
N ASN A 157 -28.16 -5.24 21.02
CA ASN A 157 -27.01 -4.34 20.99
C ASN A 157 -26.01 -4.88 19.94
N ASP A 158 -25.86 -4.14 18.84
CA ASP A 158 -24.75 -4.28 17.89
C ASP A 158 -23.49 -3.65 18.48
N THR A 159 -22.35 -4.35 18.40
CA THR A 159 -21.03 -3.76 18.63
C THR A 159 -20.31 -3.57 17.31
N ASP A 160 -20.31 -2.31 16.87
CA ASP A 160 -19.50 -1.74 15.78
C ASP A 160 -18.02 -1.70 16.22
N TYR A 161 -17.12 -2.29 15.42
CA TYR A 161 -15.68 -2.31 15.70
C TYR A 161 -15.02 -1.04 15.12
N ASP A 162 -14.75 -0.08 16.00
CA ASP A 162 -14.11 1.21 15.68
C ASP A 162 -12.56 1.07 15.56
N TYR A 163 -12.07 1.29 14.34
CA TYR A 163 -10.66 1.28 13.93
C TYR A 163 -9.86 2.51 14.45
N GLU A 164 -10.48 3.51 15.06
CA GLU A 164 -9.75 4.67 15.63
C GLU A 164 -8.85 4.30 16.83
N SER A 165 -9.07 3.15 17.48
CA SER A 165 -8.37 2.80 18.73
C SER A 165 -6.88 2.50 18.54
N THR A 166 -6.48 1.92 17.40
CA THR A 166 -5.06 1.58 17.14
C THR A 166 -4.21 2.80 16.76
N VAL A 167 -4.81 3.83 16.16
CA VAL A 167 -4.15 5.10 15.83
C VAL A 167 -3.97 5.96 17.09
N ARG A 168 -4.97 5.99 17.98
CA ARG A 168 -4.88 6.73 19.26
C ARG A 168 -3.81 6.16 20.20
N MET A 169 -3.60 4.84 20.20
CA MET A 169 -2.58 4.23 21.04
C MET A 169 -1.15 4.53 20.57
N ARG A 170 -0.93 4.74 19.26
CA ARG A 170 0.38 5.18 18.72
C ARG A 170 0.61 6.68 18.91
N LEU A 171 -0.42 7.51 18.81
CA LEU A 171 -0.32 8.95 19.06
C LEU A 171 0.01 9.29 20.52
N ALA A 172 -0.52 8.52 21.47
CA ALA A 172 -0.19 8.66 22.89
C ALA A 172 1.27 8.32 23.22
N LEU A 173 1.89 7.38 22.49
CA LEU A 173 3.29 7.01 22.66
C LEU A 173 4.24 8.10 22.12
N VAL A 174 3.88 8.74 21.00
CA VAL A 174 4.66 9.83 20.39
C VAL A 174 4.67 11.07 21.29
N LEU A 175 3.54 11.41 21.94
CA LEU A 175 3.47 12.55 22.86
C LEU A 175 4.26 12.33 24.17
N ALA A 176 4.42 11.07 24.60
CA ALA A 176 5.23 10.73 25.78
C ALA A 176 6.74 10.85 25.52
N VAL A 177 7.20 10.61 24.28
CA VAL A 177 8.62 10.71 23.90
C VAL A 177 9.06 12.17 23.71
N ILE A 178 8.17 13.06 23.24
CA ILE A 178 8.46 14.48 23.02
C ILE A 178 8.74 15.22 24.35
N SER A 179 8.24 14.73 25.50
CA SER A 179 8.43 15.40 26.79
C SER A 179 9.81 15.18 27.44
N ILE A 180 10.68 14.31 26.89
CA ILE A 180 11.93 13.90 27.56
C ILE A 180 13.20 14.52 26.95
N THR A 181 13.16 15.12 25.75
CA THR A 181 14.39 15.55 25.06
C THR A 181 14.46 17.06 24.80
N THR A 182 14.53 17.88 25.86
CA THR A 182 15.00 19.27 25.74
C THR A 182 16.29 19.45 26.51
N SER A 183 17.42 19.09 25.90
CA SER A 183 18.76 19.60 26.25
C SER A 183 19.80 18.90 25.37
N MET A 184 20.22 19.51 24.27
CA MET A 184 21.57 19.29 23.71
C MET A 184 22.09 20.50 22.90
N PRO A 185 23.43 20.66 22.81
CA PRO A 185 24.09 21.89 22.41
C PRO A 185 24.45 21.94 20.91
N THR A 186 24.87 23.12 20.47
CA THR A 186 25.25 23.47 19.11
C THR A 186 26.56 22.79 18.66
N VAL A 187 26.53 22.15 17.49
CA VAL A 187 27.71 21.54 16.84
C VAL A 187 27.99 22.24 15.51
N LYS A 188 29.27 22.56 15.28
CA LYS A 188 29.80 23.25 14.09
C LYS A 188 29.84 22.31 12.88
N GLN A 189 29.40 22.81 11.73
CA GLN A 189 29.50 22.15 10.42
C GLN A 189 30.96 21.94 10.01
N LYS A 190 31.26 20.72 9.53
CA LYS A 190 32.54 20.35 8.90
C LYS A 190 32.26 19.97 7.45
N THR A 191 32.98 20.61 6.54
CA THR A 191 32.96 20.38 5.09
C THR A 191 33.47 18.98 4.75
N PHE A 192 32.72 18.26 3.92
CA PHE A 192 33.01 16.89 3.47
C PHE A 192 33.67 16.93 2.09
N GLU A 193 34.85 16.32 1.99
CA GLU A 193 35.67 16.19 0.79
C GLU A 193 35.50 14.73 0.31
N SER A 194 34.92 14.56 -0.88
CA SER A 194 34.64 13.25 -1.46
C SER A 194 35.89 12.68 -2.14
N SER A 195 36.34 11.52 -1.68
CA SER A 195 37.31 10.68 -2.41
C SER A 195 36.58 9.43 -2.90
N GLU A 196 36.69 9.19 -4.21
CA GLU A 196 36.07 8.08 -4.92
C GLU A 196 36.93 6.81 -4.74
N SER A 197 36.31 5.76 -4.20
CA SER A 197 36.77 4.39 -4.34
C SER A 197 35.58 3.56 -4.78
N GLU A 198 35.64 3.07 -6.03
CA GLU A 198 34.71 2.14 -6.65
C GLU A 198 34.90 0.74 -6.04
N GLU A 199 34.17 0.44 -4.97
CA GLU A 199 33.84 -0.94 -4.61
C GLU A 199 32.32 -1.09 -4.77
N ASP A 200 31.89 -2.16 -5.44
CA ASP A 200 30.49 -2.51 -5.71
C ASP A 200 29.70 -2.69 -4.39
N ASP A 201 29.23 -1.57 -3.84
CA ASP A 201 28.39 -1.52 -2.63
C ASP A 201 26.92 -1.79 -2.99
N ASP A 202 26.62 -3.04 -3.35
CA ASP A 202 25.26 -3.54 -3.51
C ASP A 202 24.47 -3.60 -2.18
N ASN A 203 25.06 -3.12 -1.07
CA ASN A 203 24.47 -3.14 0.26
C ASN A 203 24.00 -1.75 0.74
N GLU A 204 23.89 -0.76 -0.15
CA GLU A 204 23.27 0.51 0.20
C GLU A 204 21.79 0.29 0.57
N LYS A 205 21.47 0.55 1.85
CA LYS A 205 20.10 0.42 2.37
C LYS A 205 19.17 1.37 1.62
N TRP A 206 18.08 0.83 1.07
CA TRP A 206 17.04 1.64 0.45
C TRP A 206 16.31 2.46 1.51
N ALA A 207 16.16 3.77 1.28
CA ALA A 207 15.60 4.72 2.23
C ALA A 207 14.22 5.27 1.81
N CYS A 208 13.85 5.19 0.53
CA CYS A 208 12.61 5.79 0.06
C CYS A 208 11.37 5.04 0.57
N GLY A 209 10.67 5.55 1.58
CA GLY A 209 9.40 5.00 2.06
C GLY A 209 9.29 5.12 3.58
N THR A 210 8.06 5.17 4.08
CA THR A 210 7.77 5.36 5.51
C THR A 210 7.74 4.05 6.30
N ASP A 211 7.58 2.93 5.60
CA ASP A 211 7.41 1.61 6.18
C ASP A 211 7.94 0.53 5.23
N ALA A 212 8.03 -0.72 5.70
CA ALA A 212 8.61 -1.81 4.92
C ALA A 212 7.90 -2.08 3.58
N PHE A 213 6.58 -1.84 3.52
CA PHE A 213 5.79 -2.06 2.31
C PHE A 213 6.05 -0.95 1.28
N THR A 214 5.95 0.32 1.71
CA THR A 214 6.23 1.46 0.83
C THR A 214 7.69 1.50 0.37
N MET A 215 8.64 1.10 1.23
CA MET A 215 10.05 0.91 0.87
C MET A 215 10.25 -0.19 -0.17
N TYR A 216 9.58 -1.33 -0.01
CA TYR A 216 9.65 -2.42 -0.99
C TYR A 216 9.08 -1.98 -2.34
N LEU A 217 7.90 -1.35 -2.33
CA LEU A 217 7.22 -0.86 -3.53
C LEU A 217 8.08 0.13 -4.31
N SER A 218 8.57 1.17 -3.65
CA SER A 218 9.37 2.21 -4.28
C SER A 218 10.69 1.64 -4.83
N LYS A 219 11.36 0.77 -4.06
CA LYS A 219 12.57 0.08 -4.50
C LYS A 219 12.31 -0.76 -5.74
N LYS A 220 11.28 -1.61 -5.70
CA LYS A 220 10.96 -2.50 -6.82
C LYS A 220 10.55 -1.74 -8.06
N LYS A 221 9.74 -0.69 -7.92
CA LYS A 221 9.35 0.14 -9.07
C LYS A 221 10.56 0.80 -9.72
N ILE A 222 11.49 1.35 -8.94
CA ILE A 222 12.72 1.94 -9.48
C ILE A 222 13.64 0.87 -10.11
N GLU A 223 13.81 -0.29 -9.47
CA GLU A 223 14.60 -1.40 -10.02
C GLU A 223 14.07 -1.89 -11.37
N MET A 224 12.74 -1.95 -11.54
CA MET A 224 12.13 -2.42 -12.78
C MET A 224 12.07 -1.34 -13.85
N SER A 225 11.61 -0.14 -13.52
CA SER A 225 11.35 0.91 -14.53
C SER A 225 12.58 1.76 -14.84
N CYS A 226 13.46 2.02 -13.85
CA CYS A 226 14.58 2.96 -13.99
C CYS A 226 15.81 2.52 -13.15
N PRO A 227 16.41 1.35 -13.42
CA PRO A 227 17.47 0.80 -12.56
C PRO A 227 18.69 1.73 -12.43
N HIS A 228 19.01 2.49 -13.47
CA HIS A 228 20.10 3.47 -13.48
C HIS A 228 19.84 4.68 -12.55
N LEU A 229 18.58 4.99 -12.23
CA LEU A 229 18.23 6.06 -11.29
C LEU A 229 18.23 5.60 -9.83
N LYS A 230 18.38 4.29 -9.56
CA LYS A 230 18.28 3.72 -8.22
C LYS A 230 19.14 4.46 -7.19
N LYS A 231 20.42 4.64 -7.48
CA LYS A 231 21.35 5.34 -6.57
C LYS A 231 20.97 6.80 -6.36
N GLY A 232 20.70 7.54 -7.44
CA GLY A 232 20.33 8.96 -7.36
C GLY A 232 19.04 9.19 -6.58
N VAL A 233 18.01 8.40 -6.85
CA VAL A 233 16.72 8.47 -6.15
C VAL A 233 16.88 8.11 -4.67
N ASN A 234 17.65 7.05 -4.34
CA ASN A 234 17.90 6.67 -2.95
C ASN A 234 18.58 7.79 -2.16
N GLN A 235 19.58 8.44 -2.78
CA GLN A 235 20.30 9.56 -2.18
C GLN A 235 19.39 10.77 -1.91
N CYS A 236 18.40 11.02 -2.78
CA CYS A 236 17.38 12.04 -2.51
C CYS A 236 16.54 11.69 -1.28
N CYS A 237 16.16 10.42 -1.12
CA CYS A 237 15.38 9.97 0.03
C CYS A 237 16.17 10.05 1.34
N ILE A 238 17.43 9.61 1.35
CA ILE A 238 18.32 9.74 2.53
C ILE A 238 18.41 11.21 2.97
N ARG A 239 18.58 12.13 2.02
CA ARG A 239 18.65 13.57 2.32
C ARG A 239 17.33 14.11 2.86
N HIS A 240 16.20 13.62 2.36
CA HIS A 240 14.87 14.03 2.80
C HIS A 240 14.58 13.56 4.23
N ASP A 241 14.92 12.31 4.56
CA ASP A 241 14.83 11.79 5.92
C ASP A 241 15.66 12.64 6.89
N HIS A 242 16.92 12.93 6.54
CA HIS A 242 17.77 13.82 7.35
C HIS A 242 17.19 15.23 7.50
N CYS A 243 16.55 15.78 6.47
CA CYS A 243 15.91 17.09 6.55
C CYS A 243 14.78 17.13 7.58
N TYR A 244 14.02 16.04 7.70
CA TYR A 244 12.99 15.89 8.73
C TYR A 244 13.59 15.67 10.12
N ASP A 245 14.64 14.86 10.23
CA ASP A 245 15.37 14.67 11.49
C ASP A 245 15.88 16.01 12.04
N ASP A 246 16.36 16.88 11.15
CA ASP A 246 16.84 18.23 11.45
C ASP A 246 15.70 19.26 11.68
N GLN A 247 14.44 18.86 11.48
CA GLN A 247 13.24 19.69 11.65
C GLN A 247 13.28 21.01 10.85
N LEU A 248 13.83 20.98 9.63
CA LEU A 248 13.97 22.17 8.77
C LEU A 248 12.63 22.67 8.17
N GLY A 249 11.55 21.94 8.43
CA GLY A 249 10.19 22.27 8.03
C GLY A 249 9.73 21.48 6.81
N GLN A 250 8.51 20.92 6.89
CA GLN A 250 7.94 20.04 5.86
C GLN A 250 8.05 20.62 4.44
N LYS A 251 7.53 21.84 4.23
CA LYS A 251 7.53 22.47 2.91
C LYS A 251 8.93 22.57 2.31
N TYR A 252 9.93 22.94 3.12
CA TYR A 252 11.31 23.06 2.67
C TYR A 252 11.92 21.70 2.31
N CYS A 253 11.69 20.68 3.14
CA CYS A 253 12.17 19.33 2.87
C CYS A 253 11.54 18.76 1.59
N ASP A 254 10.24 18.93 1.40
CA ASP A 254 9.52 18.44 0.22
C ASP A 254 9.95 19.15 -1.07
N GLU A 255 10.16 20.47 -1.05
CA GLU A 255 10.68 21.22 -2.20
C GLU A 255 12.13 20.83 -2.55
N THR A 256 12.96 20.61 -1.53
CA THR A 256 14.36 20.16 -1.70
C THR A 256 14.41 18.75 -2.28
N PHE A 257 13.54 17.86 -1.80
CA PHE A 257 13.40 16.50 -2.32
C PHE A 257 12.93 16.51 -3.78
N CYS A 258 11.88 17.28 -4.11
CA CYS A 258 11.41 17.42 -5.49
C CYS A 258 12.53 17.90 -6.43
N SER A 259 13.28 18.92 -6.00
CA SER A 259 14.42 19.45 -6.77
C SER A 259 15.52 18.40 -6.97
N CYS A 260 15.77 17.56 -5.97
CA CYS A 260 16.75 16.48 -6.05
C CYS A 260 16.32 15.39 -7.07
N LEU A 261 15.05 15.02 -7.08
CA LEU A 261 14.51 14.06 -8.05
C LEU A 261 14.60 14.59 -9.48
N ASP A 262 14.31 15.88 -9.69
CA ASP A 262 14.43 16.53 -10.99
C ASP A 262 15.86 16.44 -11.54
N VAL A 263 16.86 16.78 -10.72
CA VAL A 263 18.28 16.69 -11.09
C VAL A 263 18.69 15.24 -11.38
N SER A 264 18.25 14.31 -10.54
CA SER A 264 18.56 12.88 -10.71
C SER A 264 18.02 12.33 -12.03
N SER A 265 16.86 12.83 -12.49
CA SER A 265 16.28 12.43 -13.77
C SER A 265 16.96 13.05 -15.00
N GLN A 266 17.64 14.20 -14.85
CA GLN A 266 18.25 14.96 -15.95
C GLN A 266 19.71 14.60 -16.25
N GLY A 267 20.43 13.97 -15.29
CA GLY A 267 21.82 13.55 -15.46
C GLY A 267 22.09 12.61 -16.65
N LEU A 268 21.03 12.09 -17.29
CA LEU A 268 21.08 11.24 -18.49
C LEU A 268 21.21 12.00 -19.81
N LEU A 269 20.86 13.29 -19.86
CA LEU A 269 20.82 14.04 -21.12
C LEU A 269 22.17 14.68 -21.50
N TYR A 270 23.16 14.66 -20.61
CA TYR A 270 24.44 15.36 -20.78
C TYR A 270 25.67 14.45 -20.89
N THR A 271 25.49 13.13 -20.96
CA THR A 271 26.59 12.15 -21.05
C THR A 271 26.69 11.41 -22.40
N THR A 272 25.94 11.84 -23.43
CA THR A 272 26.06 11.39 -24.83
C THR A 272 26.75 12.41 -25.70
#